data_AF-A0A521XMJ2-F1
#
_entry.id   AF-A0A521XMJ2-F1
#
_cell.length_a   1.000
_cell.length_b   1.000
_cell.length_c   1.000
_cell.angle_alpha   90.00
_cell.angle_beta   90.00
_cell.angle_gamma   90.00
#
_symmetry.space_group_name_H-M   'P 1'
#
loop_
_entity.id
_entity.type
_entity.pdbx_description
1 polymer ?
#
loop_
_entity_poly.entity_id
_entity_poly.type
_entity_poly.pdbx_seq_one_letter_code
_entity_poly.pdbx_strand_id
1 'polypeptide(L)'
;MLSIKGRSVVVFEPDEKISQIEAIDLLTDLALYGNYIPLDAKPFGLISEVAEYLGRRGKSIPECAEEMRLYSEKPKYFFNLVGPTWHGSGVKVSHVDLVSGNEKQILSGDGQYHSANYWAKFDQAEADFERAMKEANHELLLSAFAKGQAAIENYLNVLPIDGIKDCSVEDKLKKVYLAKYPEHDWNEERGHEPWSSFIELKKVRNKQEIHNKENSSGFTYEEIHRHFNLFPKAISKTLFTLHKLTERKCPASIIRSSYHPYIRMKKLEGNHA
;
A
#
# COMPACT_ATOMS: atom_id res chain seq x y z
N MET A 1 -39.28 3.59 -25.93
CA MET A 1 -39.36 2.88 -24.62
C MET A 1 -38.21 1.90 -24.54
N LEU A 2 -37.17 2.18 -23.74
CA LEU A 2 -36.11 1.22 -23.45
C LEU A 2 -36.61 0.34 -22.29
N SER A 3 -36.87 -0.93 -22.58
CA SER A 3 -37.16 -1.94 -21.55
C SER A 3 -35.88 -2.21 -20.77
N ILE A 4 -35.82 -1.77 -19.51
CA ILE A 4 -34.73 -2.09 -18.60
C ILE A 4 -34.96 -3.52 -18.11
N LYS A 5 -34.50 -4.51 -18.88
CA LYS A 5 -34.32 -5.88 -18.38
C LYS A 5 -33.37 -5.82 -17.17
N GLY A 6 -33.61 -6.70 -16.19
CA GLY A 6 -32.98 -6.68 -14.86
C GLY A 6 -31.51 -6.29 -14.88
N ARG A 7 -31.14 -5.28 -14.08
CA ARG A 7 -29.75 -4.85 -13.95
C ARG A 7 -28.98 -5.94 -13.21
N SER A 8 -28.08 -6.62 -13.92
CA SER A 8 -27.05 -7.43 -13.28
C SER A 8 -26.13 -6.49 -12.50
N VAL A 9 -25.85 -6.84 -11.24
CA VAL A 9 -24.94 -6.07 -10.38
C VAL A 9 -23.60 -6.79 -10.37
N VAL A 10 -22.53 -6.06 -10.67
CA VAL A 10 -21.16 -6.57 -10.57
C VAL A 10 -20.56 -6.11 -9.26
N VAL A 11 -19.97 -7.04 -8.51
CA VAL A 11 -19.30 -6.77 -7.24
C VAL A 11 -17.86 -7.22 -7.31
N PHE A 12 -16.96 -6.40 -6.76
CA PHE A 12 -15.54 -6.73 -6.59
C PHE A 12 -15.27 -7.00 -5.11
N GLU A 13 -14.66 -8.13 -4.81
CA GLU A 13 -14.34 -8.53 -3.44
C GLU A 13 -12.98 -9.22 -3.36
N PRO A 14 -12.15 -8.93 -2.34
CA PRO A 14 -10.95 -9.72 -2.08
C PRO A 14 -11.30 -11.18 -1.76
N ASP A 15 -10.41 -12.11 -2.10
CA ASP A 15 -10.42 -13.42 -1.47
C ASP A 15 -10.29 -13.25 0.05
N GLU A 16 -11.11 -13.99 0.79
CA GLU A 16 -11.23 -13.83 2.25
C GLU A 16 -9.93 -14.18 2.98
N LYS A 17 -9.20 -15.18 2.45
CA LYS A 17 -7.98 -15.71 3.04
C LYS A 17 -6.80 -15.61 2.09
N ILE A 18 -5.68 -15.13 2.61
CA ILE A 18 -4.38 -15.35 1.96
C ILE A 18 -3.88 -16.78 2.22
N SER A 19 -2.94 -17.24 1.39
CA SER A 19 -2.31 -18.55 1.57
C SER A 19 -1.50 -18.60 2.87
N GLN A 20 -1.21 -19.81 3.35
CA GLN A 20 -0.39 -19.99 4.55
C GLN A 20 1.02 -19.41 4.38
N ILE A 21 1.60 -19.55 3.18
CA ILE A 21 2.93 -19.01 2.86
C ILE A 21 2.89 -17.48 2.92
N GLU A 22 1.92 -16.85 2.27
CA GLU A 22 1.76 -15.38 2.32
C GLU A 22 1.52 -14.86 3.74
N ALA A 23 0.79 -15.61 4.57
CA ALA A 23 0.57 -15.23 5.96
C ALA A 23 1.84 -15.35 6.82
N ILE A 24 2.67 -16.36 6.57
CA ILE A 24 3.99 -16.48 7.18
C ILE A 24 4.86 -15.30 6.75
N ASP A 25 4.93 -15.03 5.45
CA ASP A 25 5.72 -13.94 4.88
C ASP A 25 5.28 -12.59 5.48
N LEU A 26 3.96 -12.31 5.52
CA LEU A 26 3.38 -11.12 6.14
C LEU A 26 3.78 -10.98 7.61
N LEU A 27 3.69 -12.06 8.40
CA LEU A 27 4.10 -12.05 9.81
C LEU A 27 5.58 -11.70 9.97
N THR A 28 6.45 -12.35 9.18
CA THR A 28 7.89 -12.09 9.22
C THR A 28 8.23 -10.68 8.74
N ASP A 29 7.59 -10.19 7.69
CA ASP A 29 7.88 -8.88 7.14
C ASP A 29 7.37 -7.76 8.05
N LEU A 30 6.23 -7.95 8.73
CA LEU A 30 5.80 -7.06 9.81
C LEU A 30 6.82 -7.03 10.96
N ALA A 31 7.37 -8.17 11.37
CA ALA A 31 8.35 -8.22 12.44
C ALA A 31 9.70 -7.57 12.05
N LEU A 32 10.21 -7.87 10.85
CA LEU A 32 11.53 -7.43 10.39
C LEU A 32 11.51 -5.97 9.91
N TYR A 33 10.50 -5.58 9.16
CA TYR A 33 10.44 -4.28 8.49
C TYR A 33 9.39 -3.35 9.06
N GLY A 34 8.42 -3.82 9.86
CA GLY A 34 7.38 -2.98 10.44
C GLY A 34 7.92 -1.86 11.33
N ASN A 35 7.21 -0.74 11.33
CA ASN A 35 7.49 0.42 12.19
C ASN A 35 7.01 0.27 13.64
N TYR A 36 6.66 -0.95 14.07
CA TYR A 36 6.31 -1.27 15.45
C TYR A 36 7.27 -2.33 15.98
N ILE A 37 7.82 -2.06 17.17
CA ILE A 37 8.66 -2.98 17.91
C ILE A 37 7.97 -3.22 19.25
N PRO A 38 7.70 -4.47 19.65
CA PRO A 38 7.16 -4.76 20.97
C PRO A 38 8.02 -4.17 22.08
N LEU A 39 7.40 -3.70 23.17
CA LEU A 39 8.08 -2.99 24.26
C LEU A 39 9.22 -3.78 24.92
N ASP A 40 9.12 -5.11 24.94
CA ASP A 40 10.10 -6.02 25.52
C ASP A 40 11.06 -6.63 24.47
N ALA A 41 11.05 -6.12 23.24
CA ALA A 41 11.86 -6.62 22.15
C ALA A 41 12.84 -5.55 21.63
N LYS A 42 14.02 -6.02 21.21
CA LYS A 42 14.88 -5.27 20.29
C LYS A 42 14.33 -5.38 18.85
N PRO A 43 14.69 -4.48 17.93
CA PRO A 43 14.39 -4.68 16.51
C PRO A 43 14.90 -6.05 16.04
N PHE A 44 14.06 -6.78 15.30
CA PHE A 44 14.43 -8.06 14.69
C PHE A 44 15.18 -7.81 13.37
N GLY A 45 16.25 -8.57 13.15
CA GLY A 45 17.00 -8.61 11.89
C GLY A 45 16.89 -9.96 11.17
N LEU A 46 16.55 -11.04 11.89
CA LEU A 46 16.45 -12.39 11.33
C LEU A 46 15.13 -13.08 11.73
N ILE A 47 14.63 -13.95 10.86
CA ILE A 47 13.43 -14.78 11.13
C ILE A 47 13.61 -15.65 12.38
N SER A 48 14.83 -16.13 12.64
CA SER A 48 15.13 -16.91 13.84
C SER A 48 14.90 -16.13 15.14
N GLU A 49 15.16 -14.81 15.14
CA GLU A 49 14.89 -13.95 16.30
C GLU A 49 13.38 -13.76 16.52
N VAL A 50 12.61 -13.68 15.43
CA VAL A 50 11.14 -13.62 15.49
C VAL A 50 10.59 -14.93 16.05
N ALA A 51 11.09 -16.08 15.57
CA ALA A 51 10.70 -17.40 16.05
C ALA A 51 11.01 -17.57 17.54
N GLU A 52 12.20 -17.16 17.98
CA GLU A 52 12.60 -17.22 19.39
C GLU A 52 11.68 -16.33 20.26
N TYR A 53 11.39 -15.10 19.82
CA TYR A 53 10.51 -14.18 20.54
C TYR A 53 9.09 -14.73 20.70
N LEU A 54 8.51 -15.31 19.64
CA LEU A 54 7.20 -15.97 19.70
C LEU A 54 7.25 -17.24 20.55
N GLY A 55 8.33 -18.01 20.46
CA GLY A 55 8.54 -19.22 21.24
C GLY A 55 8.54 -18.98 22.75
N ARG A 56 9.18 -17.88 23.22
CA ARG A 56 9.13 -17.45 24.64
C ARG A 56 7.71 -17.12 25.12
N ARG A 57 6.77 -16.89 24.19
CA ARG A 57 5.35 -16.62 24.44
C ARG A 57 4.46 -17.84 24.19
N GLY A 58 5.05 -19.02 23.98
CA GLY A 58 4.31 -20.25 23.73
C GLY A 58 3.60 -20.28 22.38
N LYS A 59 4.13 -19.56 21.39
CA LYS A 59 3.57 -19.47 20.03
C LYS A 59 4.62 -19.84 18.98
N SER A 60 4.20 -20.52 17.92
CA SER A 60 5.02 -20.76 16.73
C SER A 60 4.67 -19.78 15.60
N ILE A 61 5.57 -19.64 14.63
CA ILE A 61 5.34 -18.85 13.41
C ILE A 61 4.09 -19.37 12.65
N PRO A 62 3.95 -20.68 12.35
CA PRO A 62 2.78 -21.18 11.61
C PRO A 62 1.45 -20.89 12.31
N GLU A 63 1.39 -21.03 13.64
CA GLU A 63 0.17 -20.73 14.43
C GLU A 63 -0.18 -19.23 14.36
N CYS A 64 0.80 -18.35 14.54
CA CYS A 64 0.57 -16.90 14.44
C CYS A 64 0.15 -16.49 13.02
N ALA A 65 0.73 -17.12 12.00
CA ALA A 65 0.40 -16.88 10.60
C ALA A 65 -1.04 -17.32 10.28
N GLU A 66 -1.50 -18.48 10.78
CA GLU A 66 -2.88 -18.94 10.57
C GLU A 66 -3.89 -17.92 11.14
N GLU A 67 -3.59 -17.31 12.29
CA GLU A 67 -4.41 -16.24 12.89
C GLU A 67 -4.44 -14.94 12.06
N MET A 68 -3.58 -14.80 11.05
CA MET A 68 -3.47 -13.63 10.18
C MET A 68 -3.96 -13.88 8.76
N ARG A 69 -4.49 -15.07 8.46
CA ARG A 69 -4.95 -15.41 7.10
C ARG A 69 -6.17 -14.64 6.66
N LEU A 70 -7.07 -14.30 7.58
CA LEU A 70 -8.27 -13.53 7.28
C LEU A 70 -7.89 -12.10 6.97
N TYR A 71 -7.90 -11.72 5.69
CA TYR A 71 -7.43 -10.41 5.28
C TYR A 71 -8.33 -9.28 5.78
N SER A 72 -9.62 -9.56 6.02
CA SER A 72 -10.56 -8.61 6.63
C SER A 72 -10.20 -8.23 8.06
N GLU A 73 -9.46 -9.08 8.78
CA GLU A 73 -8.99 -8.81 10.14
C GLU A 73 -7.65 -8.07 10.14
N LYS A 74 -7.44 -7.20 11.13
CA LYS A 74 -6.14 -6.55 11.32
C LYS A 74 -5.13 -7.59 11.82
N PRO A 75 -3.88 -7.57 11.33
CA PRO A 75 -2.83 -8.44 11.85
C PRO A 75 -2.66 -8.25 13.36
N LYS A 76 -2.62 -9.36 14.10
CA LYS A 76 -2.55 -9.34 15.57
C LYS A 76 -1.14 -9.10 16.09
N TYR A 77 -0.13 -9.51 15.31
CA TYR A 77 1.26 -9.51 15.72
C TYR A 77 2.04 -8.46 14.93
N PHE A 78 2.91 -7.74 15.62
CA PHE A 78 3.84 -6.75 15.05
C PHE A 78 3.17 -5.62 14.23
N PHE A 79 1.87 -5.41 14.39
CA PHE A 79 1.10 -4.41 13.64
C PHE A 79 0.95 -3.13 14.43
N ASN A 80 1.37 -2.01 13.83
CA ASN A 80 1.18 -0.70 14.44
C ASN A 80 -0.26 -0.21 14.25
N LEU A 81 -0.92 0.17 15.35
CA LEU A 81 -2.25 0.80 15.29
C LEU A 81 -2.17 2.33 15.07
N VAL A 82 -0.98 2.91 15.21
CA VAL A 82 -0.74 4.35 15.07
C VAL A 82 -0.58 4.68 13.59
N GLY A 83 -1.56 5.36 13.01
CA GLY A 83 -1.55 5.82 11.61
C GLY A 83 -0.94 7.22 11.40
N PRO A 84 -0.85 7.70 10.16
CA PRO A 84 -0.39 9.04 9.80
C PRO A 84 -1.50 10.12 9.92
N THR A 85 -2.75 9.69 10.10
CA THR A 85 -3.93 10.56 10.23
C THR A 85 -4.68 10.26 11.52
N TRP A 86 -5.07 11.31 12.25
CA TRP A 86 -5.74 11.21 13.55
C TRP A 86 -6.95 12.14 13.58
N HIS A 87 -8.01 11.68 14.22
CA HIS A 87 -9.17 12.50 14.56
C HIS A 87 -9.31 12.48 16.08
N GLY A 88 -9.54 13.65 16.67
CA GLY A 88 -9.70 13.73 18.12
C GLY A 88 -10.43 15.00 18.54
N SER A 89 -11.05 14.90 19.70
CA SER A 89 -11.59 16.06 20.42
C SER A 89 -10.64 16.43 21.57
N GLY A 90 -10.41 17.72 21.78
CA GLY A 90 -9.51 18.22 22.81
C GLY A 90 -8.03 17.82 22.63
N VAL A 91 -7.61 17.47 21.40
CA VAL A 91 -6.23 17.02 21.15
C VAL A 91 -5.27 18.20 20.99
N LYS A 92 -4.07 18.04 21.53
CA LYS A 92 -2.92 18.90 21.24
C LYS A 92 -1.92 18.09 20.43
N VAL A 93 -1.66 18.54 19.21
CA VAL A 93 -0.62 17.95 18.35
C VAL A 93 0.46 18.98 18.12
N SER A 94 1.70 18.57 18.32
CA SER A 94 2.88 19.37 18.10
C SER A 94 3.99 18.53 17.48
N HIS A 95 4.95 19.18 16.83
CA HIS A 95 6.20 18.55 16.42
C HIS A 95 7.35 19.49 16.75
N VAL A 96 8.55 18.93 16.89
CA VAL A 96 9.78 19.72 17.03
C VAL A 96 10.24 20.11 15.63
N ASP A 97 10.39 21.41 15.39
CA ASP A 97 10.99 21.92 14.16
C ASP A 97 12.47 21.54 14.15
N LEU A 98 12.90 20.79 13.13
CA LEU A 98 14.25 20.22 13.07
C LEU A 98 15.36 21.27 12.88
N VAL A 99 15.03 22.48 12.44
CA VAL A 99 16.01 23.55 12.20
C VAL A 99 16.19 24.40 13.46
N SER A 100 15.09 24.77 14.10
CA SER A 100 15.07 25.66 15.26
C SER A 100 15.07 24.94 16.60
N GLY A 101 14.72 23.65 16.62
CA GLY A 101 14.56 22.85 17.85
C GLY A 101 13.31 23.22 18.67
N ASN A 102 12.49 24.16 18.20
CA ASN A 102 11.31 24.63 18.91
C ASN A 102 10.11 23.72 18.67
N GLU A 103 9.28 23.53 19.69
CA GLU A 103 7.99 22.87 19.54
C GLU A 103 7.04 23.77 18.73
N LYS A 104 6.63 23.31 17.56
CA LYS A 104 5.61 23.93 16.74
C LYS A 104 4.29 23.22 16.97
N GLN A 105 3.36 23.91 17.62
CA GLN A 105 2.00 23.42 17.78
C GLN A 105 1.28 23.41 16.41
N ILE A 106 0.72 22.25 16.07
CA ILE A 106 0.03 22.00 14.80
C ILE A 106 -1.49 22.11 15.00
N LEU A 107 -1.99 21.57 16.10
CA LEU A 107 -3.41 21.51 16.43
C LEU A 107 -3.64 21.74 17.92
N SER A 108 -4.70 22.47 18.25
CA SER A 108 -5.24 22.63 19.60
C SER A 108 -6.75 22.55 19.55
N GLY A 109 -7.36 21.60 20.25
CA GLY A 109 -8.81 21.43 20.31
C GLY A 109 -9.31 20.31 19.39
N ASP A 110 -10.54 20.44 18.94
CA ASP A 110 -11.18 19.44 18.09
C ASP A 110 -10.67 19.57 16.65
N GLY A 111 -10.28 18.45 16.05
CA GLY A 111 -9.86 18.48 14.66
C GLY A 111 -9.23 17.20 14.15
N GLN A 112 -8.59 17.35 13.00
CA GLN A 112 -7.94 16.28 12.27
C GLN A 112 -6.48 16.66 12.03
N TYR A 113 -5.57 15.75 12.35
CA TYR A 113 -4.15 15.87 12.04
C TYR A 113 -3.80 14.95 10.88
N HIS A 114 -3.05 15.48 9.92
CA HIS A 114 -2.50 14.74 8.79
C HIS A 114 -1.02 15.01 8.66
N SER A 115 -0.20 13.96 8.64
CA SER A 115 1.19 14.12 8.23
C SER A 115 1.26 14.33 6.71
N ALA A 116 1.92 15.38 6.22
CA ALA A 116 2.10 15.62 4.78
C ALA A 116 3.18 14.72 4.14
N ASN A 117 3.33 13.48 4.62
CA ASN A 117 4.35 12.54 4.16
C ASN A 117 3.79 11.53 3.15
N TYR A 118 4.67 10.67 2.62
CA TYR A 118 4.28 9.61 1.69
C TYR A 118 3.25 8.63 2.28
N TRP A 119 3.34 8.36 3.59
CA TRP A 119 2.45 7.41 4.28
C TRP A 119 1.00 7.91 4.28
N ALA A 120 0.74 9.19 4.57
CA ALA A 120 -0.62 9.72 4.47
C ALA A 120 -1.19 9.65 3.04
N LYS A 121 -0.35 9.85 2.01
CA LYS A 121 -0.78 9.69 0.61
C LYS A 121 -1.11 8.24 0.28
N PHE A 122 -0.36 7.30 0.83
CA PHE A 122 -0.65 5.88 0.71
C PHE A 122 -1.99 5.51 1.37
N ASP A 123 -2.21 5.92 2.62
CA ASP A 123 -3.47 5.62 3.33
C ASP A 123 -4.69 6.23 2.60
N GLN A 124 -4.55 7.43 2.02
CA GLN A 124 -5.59 8.02 1.16
C GLN A 124 -5.81 7.24 -0.14
N ALA A 125 -4.75 6.65 -0.71
CA ALA A 125 -4.85 5.80 -1.89
C ALA A 125 -5.58 4.49 -1.56
N GLU A 126 -5.26 3.87 -0.43
CA GLU A 126 -5.93 2.66 0.06
C GLU A 126 -7.42 2.91 0.35
N ALA A 127 -7.75 4.02 1.01
CA ALA A 127 -9.16 4.37 1.27
C ALA A 127 -9.96 4.59 -0.03
N ASP A 128 -9.37 5.23 -1.04
CA ASP A 128 -9.99 5.38 -2.35
C ASP A 128 -10.14 4.04 -3.07
N PHE A 129 -9.13 3.17 -2.97
CA PHE A 129 -9.13 1.83 -3.55
C PHE A 129 -10.24 0.96 -2.95
N GLU A 130 -10.37 0.92 -1.63
CA GLU A 130 -11.45 0.18 -0.94
C GLU A 130 -12.84 0.70 -1.34
N ARG A 131 -13.00 2.03 -1.39
CA ARG A 131 -14.25 2.66 -1.83
C ARG A 131 -14.55 2.34 -3.29
N ALA A 132 -13.54 2.39 -4.16
CA ALA A 132 -13.67 2.01 -5.56
C ALA A 132 -14.15 0.58 -5.73
N MET A 133 -13.61 -0.38 -4.96
CA MET A 133 -14.05 -1.78 -4.98
C MET A 133 -15.52 -1.90 -4.58
N LYS A 134 -15.92 -1.25 -3.48
CA LYS A 134 -17.29 -1.28 -2.96
C LYS A 134 -18.31 -0.68 -3.94
N GLU A 135 -17.92 0.39 -4.62
CA GLU A 135 -18.79 1.13 -5.54
C GLU A 135 -18.68 0.69 -7.01
N ALA A 136 -17.78 -0.27 -7.31
CA ALA A 136 -17.41 -0.64 -8.68
C ALA A 136 -17.05 0.58 -9.55
N ASN A 137 -16.37 1.57 -8.97
CA ASN A 137 -16.16 2.89 -9.54
C ASN A 137 -14.72 3.08 -10.05
N HIS A 138 -14.58 3.17 -11.37
CA HIS A 138 -13.26 3.29 -12.01
C HIS A 138 -12.58 4.64 -11.78
N GLU A 139 -13.32 5.74 -11.69
CA GLU A 139 -12.75 7.07 -11.40
C GLU A 139 -12.12 7.11 -9.99
N LEU A 140 -12.78 6.48 -9.01
CA LEU A 140 -12.19 6.31 -7.67
C LEU A 140 -10.93 5.44 -7.71
N LEU A 141 -10.88 4.43 -8.57
CA LEU A 141 -9.69 3.61 -8.76
C LEU A 141 -8.54 4.40 -9.41
N LEU A 142 -8.82 5.27 -10.39
CA LEU A 142 -7.82 6.17 -10.97
C LEU A 142 -7.29 7.18 -9.94
N SER A 143 -8.17 7.72 -9.09
CA SER A 143 -7.77 8.57 -7.96
C SER A 143 -6.85 7.81 -6.99
N ALA A 144 -7.15 6.54 -6.68
CA ALA A 144 -6.26 5.69 -5.88
C ALA A 144 -4.89 5.52 -6.57
N PHE A 145 -4.85 5.31 -7.89
CA PHE A 145 -3.60 5.20 -8.66
C PHE A 145 -2.77 6.47 -8.54
N ALA A 146 -3.38 7.64 -8.78
CA ALA A 146 -2.68 8.92 -8.71
C ALA A 146 -2.10 9.19 -7.31
N LYS A 147 -2.88 8.93 -6.24
CA LYS A 147 -2.43 9.09 -4.85
C LYS A 147 -1.32 8.09 -4.48
N GLY A 148 -1.43 6.84 -4.94
CA GLY A 148 -0.41 5.82 -4.74
C GLY A 148 0.91 6.17 -5.43
N GLN A 149 0.86 6.69 -6.66
CA GLN A 149 2.04 7.18 -7.37
C GLN A 149 2.68 8.36 -6.64
N ALA A 150 1.88 9.31 -6.15
CA ALA A 150 2.37 10.42 -5.35
C ALA A 150 3.01 9.95 -4.03
N ALA A 151 2.51 8.88 -3.41
CA ALA A 151 3.15 8.26 -2.25
C ALA A 151 4.55 7.72 -2.60
N ILE A 152 4.70 6.97 -3.69
CA ILE A 152 5.99 6.47 -4.17
C ILE A 152 6.96 7.62 -4.45
N GLU A 153 6.52 8.65 -5.17
CA GLU A 153 7.35 9.80 -5.47
C GLU A 153 7.79 10.55 -4.21
N ASN A 154 6.86 10.78 -3.27
CA ASN A 154 7.18 11.43 -2.00
C ASN A 154 8.19 10.62 -1.18
N TYR A 155 8.10 9.29 -1.20
CA TYR A 155 9.08 8.42 -0.55
C TYR A 155 10.47 8.57 -1.18
N LEU A 156 10.55 8.52 -2.51
CA LEU A 156 11.80 8.65 -3.24
C LEU A 156 12.46 10.02 -3.03
N ASN A 157 11.67 11.09 -2.95
CA ASN A 157 12.17 12.46 -2.76
C ASN A 157 12.81 12.72 -1.39
N VAL A 158 12.54 11.88 -0.38
CA VAL A 158 13.16 11.99 0.95
C VAL A 158 14.39 11.09 1.11
N LEU A 159 14.76 10.33 0.09
CA LEU A 159 15.98 9.52 0.12
C LEU A 159 17.22 10.39 -0.13
N PRO A 160 18.30 10.18 0.63
CA PRO A 160 19.56 10.91 0.46
C PRO A 160 20.38 10.33 -0.70
N ILE A 161 19.83 10.34 -1.91
CA ILE A 161 20.49 9.84 -3.13
C ILE A 161 20.74 11.00 -4.08
N ASP A 162 21.97 11.13 -4.55
CA ASP A 162 22.41 12.27 -5.34
C ASP A 162 21.61 12.43 -6.65
N GLY A 163 21.14 13.66 -6.86
CA GLY A 163 20.32 14.05 -8.01
C GLY A 163 19.03 13.24 -8.15
N ILE A 164 18.50 12.61 -7.09
CA ILE A 164 17.25 11.84 -7.20
C ILE A 164 16.06 12.75 -7.49
N LYS A 165 16.02 13.95 -6.91
CA LYS A 165 14.86 14.86 -6.93
C LYS A 165 14.50 15.34 -8.35
N ASP A 166 15.49 15.52 -9.21
CA ASP A 166 15.33 16.13 -10.55
C ASP A 166 15.07 15.10 -11.67
N CYS A 167 14.92 13.81 -11.32
CA CYS A 167 14.70 12.75 -12.30
C CYS A 167 13.21 12.35 -12.40
N SER A 168 12.87 11.60 -13.46
CA SER A 168 11.56 10.97 -13.53
C SER A 168 11.39 9.92 -12.42
N VAL A 169 10.15 9.58 -12.03
CA VAL A 169 9.93 8.54 -11.00
C VAL A 169 10.58 7.20 -11.39
N GLU A 170 10.61 6.84 -12.67
CA GLU A 170 11.24 5.59 -13.13
C GLU A 170 12.76 5.63 -12.96
N ASP A 171 13.39 6.76 -13.25
CA ASP A 171 14.83 6.97 -13.00
C ASP A 171 15.14 7.00 -11.50
N LYS A 172 14.24 7.55 -10.67
CA LYS A 172 14.36 7.50 -9.20
C LYS A 172 14.35 6.05 -8.71
N LEU A 173 13.43 5.21 -9.21
CA LEU A 173 13.38 3.78 -8.89
C LEU A 173 14.68 3.07 -9.31
N LYS A 174 15.15 3.31 -10.54
CA LYS A 174 16.44 2.80 -11.04
C LYS A 174 17.59 3.16 -10.12
N LYS A 175 17.69 4.45 -9.73
CA LYS A 175 18.75 4.94 -8.83
C LYS A 175 18.74 4.24 -7.48
N VAL A 176 17.56 4.05 -6.88
CA VAL A 176 17.43 3.33 -5.59
C VAL A 176 17.86 1.87 -5.73
N TYR A 177 17.42 1.19 -6.79
CA TYR A 177 17.80 -0.20 -7.03
C TYR A 177 19.31 -0.36 -7.23
N LEU A 178 19.89 0.43 -8.13
CA LEU A 178 21.34 0.37 -8.44
C LEU A 178 22.21 0.88 -7.30
N ALA A 179 21.68 1.67 -6.36
CA ALA A 179 22.40 2.02 -5.13
C ALA A 179 22.59 0.79 -4.22
N LYS A 180 21.67 -0.18 -4.26
CA LYS A 180 21.76 -1.43 -3.49
C LYS A 180 22.48 -2.54 -4.26
N TYR A 181 22.29 -2.59 -5.58
CA TYR A 181 22.81 -3.63 -6.48
C TYR A 181 23.50 -2.99 -7.71
N PRO A 182 24.70 -2.41 -7.55
CA PRO A 182 25.37 -1.65 -8.62
C PRO A 182 25.78 -2.51 -9.83
N GLU A 183 25.95 -3.81 -9.64
CA GLU A 183 26.35 -4.77 -10.67
C GLU A 183 25.17 -5.38 -11.46
N HIS A 184 23.93 -5.10 -11.07
CA HIS A 184 22.73 -5.63 -11.71
C HIS A 184 22.28 -4.79 -12.92
N ASP A 185 21.61 -5.42 -13.90
CA ASP A 185 20.99 -4.72 -15.02
C ASP A 185 19.55 -4.30 -14.69
N TRP A 186 19.33 -2.99 -14.51
CA TRP A 186 17.99 -2.44 -14.32
C TRP A 186 17.03 -2.77 -15.47
N ASN A 187 17.51 -2.96 -16.71
CA ASN A 187 16.64 -3.25 -17.85
C ASN A 187 16.05 -4.65 -17.81
N GLU A 188 16.75 -5.59 -17.19
CA GLU A 188 16.22 -6.91 -16.86
C GLU A 188 15.27 -6.79 -15.66
N GLU A 189 15.75 -6.18 -14.57
CA GLU A 189 14.99 -6.04 -13.32
C GLU A 189 13.63 -5.34 -13.54
N ARG A 190 13.57 -4.24 -14.31
CA ARG A 190 12.33 -3.49 -14.58
C ARG A 190 11.22 -4.34 -15.21
N GLY A 191 11.56 -5.50 -15.78
CA GLY A 191 10.62 -6.47 -16.34
C GLY A 191 9.90 -7.30 -15.28
N HIS A 192 10.42 -7.34 -14.05
CA HIS A 192 9.89 -8.14 -12.95
C HIS A 192 9.00 -7.33 -11.99
N GLU A 193 8.13 -8.03 -11.24
CA GLU A 193 7.35 -7.40 -10.18
C GLU A 193 8.27 -6.96 -9.02
N PRO A 194 8.03 -5.79 -8.41
CA PRO A 194 6.85 -4.94 -8.58
C PRO A 194 7.01 -3.83 -9.65
N TRP A 195 8.19 -3.70 -10.27
CA TRP A 195 8.51 -2.59 -11.17
C TRP A 195 7.69 -2.59 -12.45
N SER A 196 7.53 -3.78 -13.05
CA SER A 196 6.72 -3.93 -14.27
C SER A 196 5.25 -3.55 -14.04
N SER A 197 4.68 -3.94 -12.89
CA SER A 197 3.34 -3.54 -12.47
C SER A 197 3.21 -2.02 -12.27
N PHE A 198 4.20 -1.38 -11.65
CA PHE A 198 4.22 0.08 -11.51
C PHE A 198 4.25 0.79 -12.87
N ILE A 199 5.07 0.31 -13.80
CA ILE A 199 5.15 0.84 -15.17
C ILE A 199 3.81 0.66 -15.90
N GLU A 200 3.16 -0.50 -15.77
CA GLU A 200 1.83 -0.74 -16.34
C GLU A 200 0.78 0.21 -15.75
N LEU A 201 0.76 0.37 -14.43
CA LEU A 201 -0.18 1.28 -13.74
C LEU A 201 0.01 2.72 -14.23
N LYS A 202 1.26 3.16 -14.39
CA LYS A 202 1.58 4.49 -14.94
C LYS A 202 1.08 4.66 -16.37
N LYS A 203 1.18 3.64 -17.22
CA LYS A 203 0.62 3.68 -18.57
C LYS A 203 -0.90 3.81 -18.55
N VAL A 204 -1.58 3.05 -17.68
CA VAL A 204 -3.04 3.15 -17.51
C VAL A 204 -3.42 4.57 -17.09
N ARG A 205 -2.81 5.10 -16.03
CA ARG A 205 -3.07 6.45 -15.52
C ARG A 205 -2.81 7.53 -16.58
N ASN A 206 -1.68 7.47 -17.27
CA ASN A 206 -1.33 8.47 -18.29
C ASN A 206 -2.30 8.44 -19.48
N LYS A 207 -2.73 7.25 -19.91
CA LYS A 207 -3.71 7.09 -20.98
C LYS A 207 -5.06 7.72 -20.61
N GLN A 208 -5.51 7.53 -19.36
CA GLN A 208 -6.86 7.89 -18.95
C GLN A 208 -7.01 9.30 -18.36
N GLU A 209 -6.00 9.80 -17.63
CA GLU A 209 -6.10 11.12 -16.98
C GLU A 209 -5.36 12.23 -17.73
N ILE A 210 -4.19 11.95 -18.29
CA ILE A 210 -3.28 13.00 -18.80
C ILE A 210 -3.50 13.23 -20.29
N HIS A 211 -3.71 12.16 -21.05
CA HIS A 211 -3.76 12.19 -22.50
C HIS A 211 -5.13 11.84 -23.08
N ASN A 212 -6.18 11.89 -22.26
CA ASN A 212 -7.53 11.68 -22.75
C ASN A 212 -7.96 12.87 -23.63
N LYS A 213 -7.94 12.64 -24.94
CA LYS A 213 -8.41 13.60 -25.95
C LYS A 213 -9.87 13.34 -26.36
N GLU A 214 -10.48 12.29 -25.80
CA GLU A 214 -11.83 11.88 -26.12
C GLU A 214 -12.84 12.62 -25.23
N ASN A 215 -14.01 12.94 -25.78
CA ASN A 215 -15.08 13.60 -25.03
C ASN A 215 -15.77 12.66 -24.01
N SER A 216 -15.53 11.36 -24.14
CA SER A 216 -16.10 10.30 -23.30
C SER A 216 -15.21 9.08 -23.35
N SER A 217 -14.99 8.44 -22.20
CA SER A 217 -14.31 7.15 -22.07
C SER A 217 -15.23 6.13 -21.40
N GLY A 218 -15.03 4.86 -21.71
CA GLY A 218 -15.74 3.74 -21.09
C GLY A 218 -14.79 2.60 -20.78
N PHE A 219 -15.16 1.77 -19.80
CA PHE A 219 -14.35 0.64 -19.35
C PHE A 219 -15.23 -0.58 -19.18
N THR A 220 -14.72 -1.75 -19.57
CA THR A 220 -15.39 -3.01 -19.26
C THR A 220 -15.13 -3.38 -17.80
N TYR A 221 -16.02 -4.18 -17.20
CA TYR A 221 -15.79 -4.67 -15.83
C TYR A 221 -14.53 -5.54 -15.74
N GLU A 222 -14.18 -6.24 -16.82
CA GLU A 222 -12.95 -7.01 -16.94
C GLU A 222 -11.70 -6.10 -16.91
N GLU A 223 -11.74 -4.91 -17.54
CA GLU A 223 -10.65 -3.94 -17.43
C GLU A 223 -10.53 -3.38 -16.01
N ILE A 224 -11.66 -3.04 -15.38
CA ILE A 224 -11.69 -2.56 -13.99
C ILE A 224 -11.14 -3.63 -13.05
N HIS A 225 -11.53 -4.89 -13.24
CA HIS A 225 -11.06 -6.04 -12.46
C HIS A 225 -9.53 -6.21 -12.54
N ARG A 226 -8.96 -6.10 -13.75
CA ARG A 226 -7.51 -6.12 -13.95
C ARG A 226 -6.84 -4.95 -13.24
N HIS A 227 -7.40 -3.75 -13.32
CA HIS A 227 -6.87 -2.57 -12.64
C HIS A 227 -6.92 -2.71 -11.11
N PHE A 228 -7.97 -3.32 -10.55
CA PHE A 228 -8.02 -3.61 -9.11
C PHE A 228 -6.86 -4.50 -8.66
N ASN A 229 -6.59 -5.58 -9.39
CA ASN A 229 -5.48 -6.49 -9.07
C ASN A 229 -4.09 -5.92 -9.39
N LEU A 230 -4.01 -4.86 -10.19
CA LEU A 230 -2.77 -4.16 -10.50
C LEU A 230 -2.31 -3.28 -9.32
N PHE A 231 -3.24 -2.64 -8.60
CA PHE A 231 -2.92 -1.67 -7.54
C PHE A 231 -2.01 -2.23 -6.43
N PRO A 232 -2.32 -3.37 -5.77
CA PRO A 232 -1.47 -3.86 -4.67
C PRO A 232 -0.04 -4.15 -5.12
N LYS A 233 0.13 -4.68 -6.34
CA LYS A 233 1.43 -5.00 -6.92
C LYS A 233 2.21 -3.76 -7.32
N ALA A 234 1.54 -2.80 -7.94
CA ALA A 234 2.14 -1.60 -8.50
C ALA A 234 2.42 -0.49 -7.46
N ILE A 235 1.66 -0.44 -6.37
CA ILE A 235 1.78 0.60 -5.34
C ILE A 235 2.33 0.01 -4.05
N SER A 236 1.60 -0.91 -3.42
CA SER A 236 1.93 -1.43 -2.09
C SER A 236 3.23 -2.24 -2.10
N LYS A 237 3.38 -3.20 -3.03
CA LYS A 237 4.62 -3.97 -3.18
C LYS A 237 5.79 -3.08 -3.61
N THR A 238 5.58 -2.09 -4.48
CA THR A 238 6.65 -1.15 -4.86
C THR A 238 7.16 -0.34 -3.66
N LEU A 239 6.27 0.28 -2.88
CA LEU A 239 6.66 1.00 -1.67
C LEU A 239 7.36 0.08 -0.66
N PHE A 240 6.82 -1.12 -0.45
CA PHE A 240 7.43 -2.05 0.50
C PHE A 240 8.82 -2.52 0.03
N THR A 241 8.99 -2.85 -1.25
CA THR A 241 10.31 -3.18 -1.80
C THR A 241 11.28 -2.02 -1.68
N LEU A 242 10.86 -0.77 -1.90
CA LEU A 242 11.72 0.40 -1.67
C LEU A 242 12.16 0.52 -0.22
N HIS A 243 11.29 0.23 0.75
CA HIS A 243 11.64 0.16 2.16
C HIS A 243 12.71 -0.91 2.44
N LYS A 244 12.57 -2.11 1.85
CA LYS A 244 13.56 -3.19 1.96
C LYS A 244 14.91 -2.80 1.36
N LEU A 245 14.92 -2.25 0.13
CA LEU A 245 16.14 -1.82 -0.56
C LEU A 245 16.92 -0.75 0.20
N THR A 246 16.20 0.13 0.89
CA THR A 246 16.78 1.23 1.67
C THR A 246 16.97 0.91 3.15
N GLU A 247 16.67 -0.32 3.58
CA GLU A 247 16.77 -0.80 4.96
C GLU A 247 16.03 0.09 5.98
N ARG A 248 14.89 0.66 5.57
CA ARG A 248 14.08 1.56 6.39
C ARG A 248 12.84 0.84 6.91
N LYS A 249 12.46 1.13 8.17
CA LYS A 249 11.18 0.67 8.71
C LYS A 249 10.00 1.17 7.88
N CYS A 250 9.05 0.29 7.64
CA CYS A 250 7.90 0.47 6.77
C CYS A 250 6.62 0.52 7.61
N PRO A 251 5.70 1.45 7.32
CA PRO A 251 4.35 1.40 7.86
C PRO A 251 3.70 0.03 7.73
N ALA A 252 3.12 -0.46 8.82
CA ALA A 252 2.44 -1.75 8.84
C ALA A 252 1.27 -1.84 7.84
N SER A 253 0.59 -0.72 7.53
CA SER A 253 -0.43 -0.67 6.47
C SER A 253 0.17 -1.03 5.11
N ILE A 254 1.26 -0.36 4.69
CA ILE A 254 1.95 -0.66 3.42
C ILE A 254 2.38 -2.13 3.33
N ILE A 255 2.96 -2.69 4.40
CA ILE A 255 3.35 -4.11 4.43
C ILE A 255 2.11 -4.97 4.21
N ARG A 256 1.04 -4.79 5.01
CA ARG A 256 -0.20 -5.57 4.89
C ARG A 256 -0.81 -5.47 3.49
N SER A 257 -0.91 -4.28 2.91
CA SER A 257 -1.51 -4.09 1.58
C SER A 257 -0.64 -4.66 0.45
N SER A 258 0.65 -4.95 0.69
CA SER A 258 1.50 -5.65 -0.26
C SER A 258 1.16 -7.15 -0.40
N TYR A 259 0.47 -7.70 0.60
CA TYR A 259 -0.11 -9.05 0.63
C TYR A 259 -1.63 -9.01 0.41
N HIS A 260 -2.15 -7.96 -0.23
CA HIS A 260 -3.58 -7.91 -0.54
C HIS A 260 -3.97 -9.13 -1.38
N PRO A 261 -5.01 -9.88 -0.98
CA PRO A 261 -5.47 -11.06 -1.70
C PRO A 261 -5.94 -10.70 -3.11
N TYR A 262 -6.05 -11.70 -3.97
CA TYR A 262 -6.63 -11.53 -5.30
C TYR A 262 -8.07 -11.02 -5.18
N ILE A 263 -8.41 -10.01 -5.97
CA ILE A 263 -9.76 -9.45 -6.02
C ILE A 263 -10.53 -10.22 -7.06
N ARG A 264 -11.68 -10.77 -6.70
CA ARG A 264 -12.60 -11.48 -7.59
C ARG A 264 -13.68 -10.54 -8.12
N MET A 265 -14.16 -10.85 -9.31
CA MET A 265 -15.34 -10.22 -9.90
C MET A 265 -16.51 -11.21 -9.85
N LYS A 266 -17.62 -10.83 -9.22
CA LYS A 266 -18.86 -11.62 -9.15
C LYS A 266 -19.99 -10.91 -9.87
N LYS A 267 -20.72 -11.65 -10.71
CA LYS A 267 -21.98 -11.20 -11.32
C LYS A 267 -23.13 -11.69 -10.45
N LEU A 268 -23.87 -10.77 -9.85
CA LEU A 268 -25.09 -11.10 -9.11
C LEU A 268 -26.25 -11.07 -10.09
N GLU A 269 -26.88 -12.23 -10.28
CA GLU A 269 -28.15 -12.32 -11.00
C GLU A 269 -29.22 -11.66 -10.13
N GLY A 270 -29.89 -10.65 -10.68
CA GLY A 270 -31.00 -10.02 -9.99
C GLY A 270 -32.12 -11.04 -9.88
N ASN A 271 -32.36 -11.55 -8.67
CA ASN A 271 -33.58 -12.31 -8.39
C ASN A 271 -34.74 -11.35 -8.65
N HIS A 272 -35.48 -11.61 -9.73
CA HIS A 272 -36.75 -10.97 -10.02
C HIS A 272 -37.74 -11.42 -8.93
N ALA A 273 -37.76 -10.69 -7.82
CA ALA A 273 -38.85 -10.73 -6.85
C ALA A 273 -39.98 -9.82 -7.33
#